data_AF-A0A355AXC3-F1
#
_entry.id   AF-A0A355AXC3-F1
#
_cell.length_a   1.000
_cell.length_b   1.000
_cell.length_c   1.000
_cell.angle_alpha   90.00
_cell.angle_beta   90.00
_cell.angle_gamma   90.00
#
_symmetry.space_group_name_H-M   'P 1'
#
loop_
_entity.id
_entity.type
_entity.pdbx_description
1 polymer ?
#
loop_
_entity_poly.entity_id
_entity_poly.type
_entity_poly.pdbx_seq_one_letter_code
_entity_poly.pdbx_strand_id
1 'polypeptide(L)'
;MIVHLLPICMFVVLMLLVFTSYPIGFVLGGISIIFGVIGWMLGVFSLIEFYNFAPRIWFIADNFQIIAVPLFVFMGVMLERSEIAKELLEALQLILRRVPGGMAMSVTVMAT
;
A
#
# COMPACT_ATOMS: atom_id res chain seq x y z
N MET A 1 33.43 4.92 20.32
CA MET A 1 33.81 4.40 18.98
C MET A 1 32.80 3.42 18.43
N ILE A 2 32.48 2.31 19.14
CA ILE A 2 31.45 1.33 18.73
C ILE A 2 30.05 1.93 18.50
N VAL A 3 29.68 2.94 19.30
CA VAL A 3 28.39 3.64 19.20
C VAL A 3 28.17 4.31 17.83
N HIS A 4 29.22 4.83 17.18
CA HIS A 4 29.12 5.45 15.87
C HIS A 4 29.12 4.44 14.71
N LEU A 5 29.58 3.20 14.96
CA LEU A 5 29.64 2.15 13.94
C LEU A 5 28.31 1.41 13.81
N LEU A 6 27.49 1.39 14.86
CA LEU A 6 26.23 0.67 14.92
C LEU A 6 25.21 1.09 13.84
N PRO A 7 25.00 2.39 13.53
CA PRO A 7 24.12 2.82 12.43
C PRO A 7 24.65 2.43 11.05
N ILE A 8 25.97 2.44 10.87
CA ILE A 8 26.63 2.03 9.62
C ILE A 8 26.44 0.52 9.40
N CYS A 9 26.63 -0.29 10.44
CA CYS A 9 26.35 -1.72 10.41
C CYS A 9 24.86 -2.02 10.13
N MET A 10 23.93 -1.28 10.75
CA MET A 10 22.49 -1.39 10.45
C MET A 10 22.21 -1.16 8.96
N PHE A 11 22.80 -0.11 8.39
CA PHE A 11 22.57 0.25 6.99
C PHE A 11 23.12 -0.80 6.03
N VAL A 12 24.33 -1.33 6.29
CA VAL A 12 24.92 -2.39 5.46
C VAL A 12 24.10 -3.67 5.51
N VAL A 13 23.67 -4.09 6.70
CA VAL A 13 22.83 -5.30 6.86
C VAL A 13 21.47 -5.11 6.16
N LEU A 14 20.88 -3.92 6.26
CA LEU A 14 19.66 -3.58 5.55
C LEU A 14 19.84 -3.65 4.03
N MET A 15 20.92 -3.06 3.51
CA MET A 15 21.21 -3.13 2.08
C MET A 15 21.30 -4.58 1.59
N LEU A 16 22.02 -5.43 2.32
CA LEU A 16 22.16 -6.85 1.94
C LEU A 16 20.83 -7.60 1.99
N LEU A 17 20.00 -7.38 3.03
CA LEU A 17 18.73 -8.09 3.16
C LEU A 17 17.66 -7.60 2.16
N VAL A 18 17.67 -6.32 1.77
CA VAL A 18 16.72 -5.78 0.78
C VAL A 18 16.90 -6.41 -0.60
N PHE A 19 18.10 -6.87 -0.95
CA PHE A 19 18.30 -7.66 -2.18
C PHE A 19 17.72 -9.07 -2.11
N THR A 20 17.33 -9.52 -0.92
CA THR A 20 16.61 -10.79 -0.80
C THR A 20 15.14 -10.55 -1.15
N SER A 21 14.53 -11.43 -1.94
CA SER A 21 13.12 -11.32 -2.40
C SER A 21 12.05 -11.40 -1.29
N TYR A 22 12.45 -11.24 -0.02
CA TYR A 22 11.53 -11.16 1.10
C TYR A 22 10.77 -9.83 1.10
N PRO A 23 9.50 -9.80 1.56
CA PRO A 23 8.77 -8.55 1.68
C PRO A 23 9.51 -7.56 2.59
N ILE A 24 9.75 -6.36 2.07
CA ILE A 24 10.54 -5.30 2.72
C ILE A 24 10.05 -4.98 4.14
N GLY A 25 8.76 -5.09 4.41
CA GLY A 25 8.20 -4.86 5.76
C GLY A 25 8.79 -5.78 6.82
N PHE A 26 8.96 -7.08 6.52
CA PHE A 26 9.56 -8.03 7.46
C PHE A 26 11.05 -7.78 7.67
N VAL A 27 11.76 -7.41 6.60
CA VAL A 27 13.19 -7.06 6.66
C VAL A 27 13.41 -5.83 7.54
N LEU A 28 12.67 -4.74 7.29
CA LEU A 28 12.78 -3.50 8.07
C LEU A 28 12.41 -3.73 9.54
N GLY A 29 11.33 -4.45 9.81
CA GLY A 29 10.90 -4.78 11.18
C GLY A 29 11.94 -5.64 11.92
N GLY A 30 12.41 -6.70 11.28
CA GLY A 30 13.40 -7.62 11.87
C GLY A 30 14.73 -6.94 12.19
N ILE A 31 15.28 -6.15 11.26
CA ILE A 31 16.51 -5.39 11.49
C ILE A 31 16.32 -4.37 12.61
N SER A 32 15.19 -3.68 12.65
CA SER A 32 14.90 -2.69 13.70
C SER A 32 14.86 -3.33 15.09
N ILE A 33 14.29 -4.53 15.22
CA ILE A 33 14.26 -5.26 16.49
C ILE A 33 15.66 -5.77 16.86
N ILE A 34 16.36 -6.45 15.94
CA ILE A 34 17.68 -7.04 16.19
C ILE A 34 18.67 -5.96 16.64
N PHE A 35 18.78 -4.87 15.88
CA PHE A 35 19.70 -3.79 16.23
C PHE A 35 19.20 -2.92 17.38
N GLY A 36 17.89 -2.85 17.63
CA GLY A 36 17.34 -2.24 18.83
C GLY A 36 17.76 -2.96 20.12
N VAL A 37 17.76 -4.30 20.12
CA VAL A 37 18.25 -5.11 21.26
C VAL A 37 19.77 -4.97 21.43
N ILE A 38 20.53 -4.99 20.34
CA ILE A 38 21.98 -4.78 20.37
C ILE A 38 22.32 -3.37 20.89
N GLY A 39 21.58 -2.35 20.44
CA GLY A 39 21.72 -0.96 20.90
C GLY A 39 21.39 -0.79 22.39
N TRP A 40 20.44 -1.57 22.90
CA TRP A 40 20.12 -1.61 24.33
C TRP A 40 21.24 -2.21 25.17
N MET A 41 21.82 -3.35 24.74
CA MET A 41 22.96 -3.97 25.43
C MET A 41 24.21 -3.06 25.46
N LEU A 42 24.38 -2.22 24.43
CA LEU A 42 25.50 -1.29 24.33
C LEU A 42 25.24 0.07 25.04
N GLY A 43 24.08 0.25 25.67
CA GLY A 43 23.71 1.48 26.39
C GLY A 43 23.47 2.70 25.48
N VAL A 44 23.35 2.50 24.17
CA VAL A 44 23.11 3.54 23.16
C VAL A 44 21.61 3.81 22.98
N PHE A 45 20.81 2.78 23.23
CA PHE A 45 19.36 2.78 23.03
C PHE A 45 18.67 2.44 24.34
N SER A 46 17.56 3.12 24.66
CA SER A 46 16.75 2.79 25.82
C SER A 46 15.49 2.03 25.40
N LEU A 47 15.00 1.15 26.27
CA LEU A 47 13.76 0.39 26.01
C LEU A 47 12.53 1.31 25.83
N ILE A 48 12.58 2.55 26.32
CA ILE A 48 11.48 3.51 26.14
C ILE A 48 11.31 3.89 24.66
N GLU A 49 12.40 3.89 23.89
CA GLU A 49 12.38 4.27 22.47
C GLU A 49 11.67 3.23 21.61
N PHE A 50 11.54 1.98 22.08
CA PHE A 50 10.68 0.97 21.43
C PHE A 50 9.20 1.38 21.45
N TYR A 51 8.77 2.26 22.35
CA TYR A 51 7.41 2.78 22.34
C TYR A 51 7.08 3.55 21.05
N ASN A 52 8.09 4.08 20.33
CA ASN A 52 7.90 4.73 19.04
C ASN A 52 7.40 3.80 17.92
N PHE A 53 7.40 2.47 18.13
CA PHE A 53 6.78 1.53 17.17
C PHE A 53 5.25 1.72 17.10
N ALA A 54 4.59 1.89 18.24
CA ALA A 54 3.13 2.02 18.31
C ALA A 54 2.59 3.22 17.50
N PRO A 55 3.07 4.46 17.68
CA PRO A 55 2.59 5.60 16.89
C PRO A 55 2.95 5.49 15.41
N ARG A 56 4.06 4.83 15.04
CA ARG A 56 4.41 4.59 13.62
C ARG A 56 3.44 3.62 12.93
N ILE A 57 3.06 2.55 13.62
CA ILE A 57 2.06 1.60 13.11
C ILE A 57 0.69 2.27 13.02
N TRP A 58 0.32 3.03 14.06
CA TRP A 58 -0.93 3.78 14.08
C TRP A 58 -1.02 4.80 12.94
N PHE A 59 0.07 5.52 12.67
CA PHE A 59 0.15 6.44 11.55
C PHE A 59 -0.13 5.75 10.21
N ILE A 60 0.41 4.55 9.98
CA ILE A 60 0.14 3.78 8.75
C ILE A 60 -1.32 3.30 8.72
N ALA A 61 -1.87 2.84 9.83
CA ALA A 61 -3.24 2.36 9.93
C ALA A 61 -4.29 3.47 9.67
N ASP A 62 -3.97 4.71 10.04
CA ASP A 62 -4.83 5.88 9.81
C ASP A 62 -4.77 6.40 8.36
N ASN A 63 -3.99 5.78 7.47
CA ASN A 63 -3.95 6.17 6.06
C ASN A 63 -5.23 5.75 5.32
N PHE A 64 -5.98 6.75 4.86
CA PHE A 64 -7.19 6.56 4.05
C PHE A 64 -6.95 5.79 2.74
N GLN A 65 -5.73 5.74 2.20
CA GLN A 65 -5.44 4.93 1.01
C GLN A 65 -5.73 3.43 1.19
N ILE A 66 -5.53 2.88 2.38
CA ILE A 66 -5.80 1.44 2.63
C ILE A 66 -7.32 1.17 2.59
N ILE A 67 -8.12 2.14 3.01
CA ILE A 67 -9.60 2.07 3.00
C ILE A 67 -10.14 2.23 1.56
N ALA A 68 -9.44 2.96 0.70
CA ALA A 68 -9.85 3.15 -0.70
C ALA A 68 -9.95 1.83 -1.48
N VAL A 69 -9.07 0.84 -1.22
CA VAL A 69 -9.06 -0.42 -1.97
C VAL A 69 -10.35 -1.24 -1.75
N PRO A 70 -10.77 -1.56 -0.51
CA PRO A 70 -12.05 -2.22 -0.27
C PRO A 70 -13.26 -1.43 -0.78
N LEU A 71 -13.26 -0.10 -0.63
CA LEU A 71 -14.35 0.74 -1.12
C LEU A 71 -14.45 0.72 -2.65
N PHE A 72 -13.31 0.70 -3.34
CA PHE A 72 -13.28 0.58 -4.81
C PHE A 72 -13.83 -0.77 -5.26
N VAL A 73 -13.42 -1.86 -4.60
CA VAL A 73 -13.98 -3.19 -4.87
C VAL A 73 -15.48 -3.22 -4.58
N PHE A 74 -15.92 -2.61 -3.48
CA PHE A 74 -17.34 -2.51 -3.14
C PHE A 74 -18.14 -1.76 -4.21
N MET A 75 -17.65 -0.60 -4.66
CA MET A 75 -18.28 0.16 -5.75
C MET A 75 -18.39 -0.69 -7.02
N GLY A 76 -17.31 -1.36 -7.43
CA GLY A 76 -17.30 -2.22 -8.61
C GLY A 76 -18.34 -3.36 -8.51
N VAL A 77 -18.37 -4.06 -7.39
CA VAL A 77 -19.33 -5.15 -7.15
C VAL A 77 -20.77 -4.62 -7.10
N MET A 78 -21.01 -3.47 -6.48
CA MET A 78 -22.34 -2.85 -6.43
C MET A 78 -22.83 -2.43 -7.83
N LEU A 79 -21.95 -1.86 -8.66
CA LEU A 79 -22.28 -1.51 -10.05
C LEU A 79 -22.60 -2.74 -10.91
N GLU A 80 -21.88 -3.85 -10.70
CA GLU A 80 -22.15 -5.12 -11.40
C GLU A 80 -23.49 -5.74 -10.93
N ARG A 81 -23.74 -5.76 -9.63
CA ARG A 81 -24.93 -6.39 -9.02
C ARG A 81 -26.22 -5.62 -9.23
N SER A 82 -26.14 -4.31 -9.41
CA SER A 82 -27.31 -3.46 -9.62
C SER A 82 -27.79 -3.42 -11.07
N GLU A 83 -27.07 -4.07 -12.01
CA GLU A 83 -27.30 -4.00 -13.46
C GLU A 83 -27.30 -2.58 -14.07
N ILE A 84 -27.04 -1.53 -13.26
CA ILE A 84 -27.00 -0.14 -13.70
C ILE A 84 -25.95 0.05 -14.80
N ALA A 85 -24.82 -0.66 -14.69
CA ALA A 85 -23.78 -0.66 -15.72
C ALA A 85 -24.32 -1.09 -17.11
N LYS A 86 -25.21 -2.10 -17.14
CA LYS A 86 -25.82 -2.60 -18.37
C LYS A 86 -26.87 -1.62 -18.91
N GLU A 87 -27.74 -1.12 -18.04
CA GLU A 87 -28.76 -0.12 -18.42
C GLU A 87 -28.12 1.15 -19.00
N LEU A 88 -27.00 1.59 -18.42
CA LEU A 88 -26.26 2.76 -18.88
C LEU A 88 -25.62 2.53 -20.26
N LEU A 89 -25.07 1.34 -20.50
CA LEU A 89 -24.52 0.96 -21.80
C LEU A 89 -25.62 0.92 -22.89
N GLU A 90 -26.77 0.32 -22.58
CA GLU A 90 -27.92 0.27 -23.50
C GLU A 90 -28.44 1.68 -23.82
N ALA A 91 -28.52 2.57 -22.83
CA ALA A 91 -28.89 3.96 -23.02
C ALA A 91 -27.87 4.72 -23.91
N LEU A 92 -26.57 4.53 -23.68
CA LEU A 92 -25.51 5.11 -24.50
C LEU A 92 -25.54 4.61 -25.94
N GLN A 93 -25.84 3.33 -26.16
CA GLN A 93 -25.99 2.76 -27.50
C GLN A 93 -27.21 3.32 -28.23
N LEU A 94 -28.33 3.54 -27.53
CA LEU A 94 -29.51 4.20 -28.08
C LEU A 94 -29.21 5.63 -28.52
N ILE A 95 -28.49 6.40 -27.69
CA ILE A 95 -28.10 7.78 -27.99
C ILE A 95 -27.12 7.83 -29.18
N LEU A 96 -26.14 6.93 -29.22
CA LEU A 96 -25.08 6.91 -30.24
C LEU A 96 -25.45 6.11 -31.50
N ARG A 97 -26.69 5.61 -31.62
CA ARG A 97 -27.16 4.76 -32.73
C ARG A 97 -26.94 5.38 -34.13
N ARG A 98 -26.95 6.71 -34.25
CA ARG A 98 -26.78 7.42 -35.52
C ARG A 98 -25.32 7.64 -35.92
N VAL A 99 -24.37 7.39 -35.03
CA VAL A 99 -22.94 7.64 -35.29
C VAL A 99 -22.31 6.35 -35.84
N PRO A 100 -21.63 6.38 -37.00
CA PRO A 100 -20.89 5.21 -37.48
C PRO A 100 -19.81 4.85 -36.44
N GLY A 101 -19.87 3.61 -35.92
CA GLY A 101 -19.03 3.17 -34.79
C GLY A 101 -19.64 3.39 -33.40
N GLY A 102 -20.94 3.71 -33.30
CA GLY A 102 -21.63 3.99 -32.04
C GLY A 102 -21.41 2.98 -30.92
N MET A 103 -21.36 1.67 -31.22
CA MET A 103 -21.06 0.64 -30.20
C MET A 103 -19.67 0.78 -29.59
N ALA A 104 -18.63 1.06 -30.40
CA ALA A 104 -17.27 1.24 -29.90
C ALA A 104 -17.13 2.53 -29.08
N MET A 105 -17.84 3.59 -29.49
CA MET A 105 -17.89 4.86 -28.76
C MET A 105 -18.59 4.71 -27.40
N SER A 106 -19.72 4.00 -27.33
CA SER A 106 -20.44 3.75 -26.06
C SER A 106 -19.55 3.04 -25.04
N VAL A 107 -18.76 2.05 -25.47
CA VAL A 107 -17.84 1.31 -24.58
C VAL A 107 -16.70 2.20 -24.10
N THR A 108 -16.09 3.00 -24.99
CA THR A 108 -14.97 3.88 -24.63
C THR A 108 -15.39 4.96 -23.63
N VAL A 109 -16.58 5.54 -23.82
CA VAL A 109 -17.14 6.57 -22.93
C VAL A 109 -17.53 6.01 -21.55
N MET A 110 -17.97 4.74 -21.48
CA MET A 110 -18.31 4.10 -20.20
C MET A 110 -17.07 3.63 -19.43
N ALA A 111 -16.02 3.21 -20.13
CA ALA A 111 -14.80 2.69 -19.53
C ALA A 111 -13.81 3.77 -19.06
N THR A 112 -14.02 5.03 -19.45
CA THR A 112 -13.19 6.20 -19.08
C THR A 112 -13.87 6.98 -17.97
#